data_AF-A0A5C4PFT6-F1
#
_entry.id   AF-A0A5C4PFT6-F1
#
_cell.length_a   1.000
_cell.length_b   1.000
_cell.length_c   1.000
_cell.angle_alpha   90.00
_cell.angle_beta   90.00
_cell.angle_gamma   90.00
#
_symmetry.space_group_name_H-M   'P 1'
#
loop_
_entity.id
_entity.type
_entity.pdbx_description
1 polymer ?
#
loop_
_entity_poly.entity_id
_entity_poly.type
_entity_poly.pdbx_seq_one_letter_code
_entity_poly.pdbx_strand_id
1 'polypeptide(L)' 'MNDGQIEIVADVLELIQVNQNALAAAIEELALWSKASNSSKAHRNVVTALQTLDQNAEGIASALKLLRQEKLRVDDRFKS' A
#
# COMPACT_ATOMS: atom_id res chain seq x y z
N MET A 1 -17.46 4.31 12.53
CA MET A 1 -17.21 2.84 12.57
C MET A 1 -17.07 2.44 14.02
N ASN A 2 -17.54 1.25 14.40
CA ASN A 2 -17.22 0.69 15.71
C ASN A 2 -15.80 0.11 15.70
N ASP A 3 -15.26 -0.24 16.87
CA ASP A 3 -13.86 -0.70 16.99
C ASP A 3 -13.58 -1.96 16.16
N GLY A 4 -14.54 -2.89 16.11
CA GLY A 4 -14.42 -4.09 15.28
C GLY A 4 -14.32 -3.77 13.78
N GLN A 5 -15.08 -2.79 13.30
CA GLN A 5 -14.99 -2.32 11.93
C GLN A 5 -13.65 -1.61 11.65
N ILE A 6 -13.12 -0.83 12.61
CA ILE A 6 -11.81 -0.17 12.47
C ILE A 6 -10.69 -1.21 12.35
N GLU A 7 -10.71 -2.26 13.17
CA GLU A 7 -9.75 -3.36 13.10
C GLU A 7 -9.84 -4.11 11.78
N ILE A 8 -11.03 -4.53 11.36
CA ILE A 8 -11.21 -5.27 10.11
C ILE A 8 -10.67 -4.46 8.91
N VAL A 9 -10.97 -3.16 8.86
CA VAL A 9 -10.48 -2.31 7.77
C VAL A 9 -8.96 -2.14 7.85
N ALA A 10 -8.39 -1.96 9.04
CA ALA A 10 -6.95 -1.88 9.21
C ALA A 10 -6.24 -3.17 8.76
N ASP A 11 -6.74 -4.34 9.16
CA ASP A 11 -6.15 -5.64 8.77
C ASP A 11 -6.21 -5.85 7.25
N VAL A 12 -7.34 -5.49 6.62
CA VAL A 12 -7.45 -5.55 5.15
C VAL A 12 -6.46 -4.59 4.48
N LEU A 13 -6.30 -3.37 5.01
CA LEU A 13 -5.33 -2.42 4.46
C LEU A 13 -3.88 -2.89 4.64
N GLU A 14 -3.55 -3.60 5.73
CA GLU A 14 -2.23 -4.23 5.90
C GLU A 14 -1.97 -5.30 4.84
N LEU A 15 -2.97 -6.14 4.53
CA LEU A 15 -2.86 -7.12 3.43
C LEU A 15 -2.67 -6.44 2.07
N ILE A 16 -3.39 -5.34 1.81
CA ILE A 16 -3.25 -4.57 0.57
C ILE A 16 -1.87 -3.90 0.52
N GLN A 17 -1.33 -3.43 1.64
CA GLN A 17 0.03 -2.88 1.72
C GLN A 17 1.08 -3.92 1.34
N VAL A 18 0.95 -5.16 1.83
CA VAL A 18 1.81 -6.27 1.44
C VAL A 18 1.70 -6.54 -0.06
N ASN A 19 0.50 -6.46 -0.64
CA ASN A 19 0.31 -6.60 -2.08
C ASN A 19 1.01 -5.49 -2.89
N GLN A 20 1.00 -4.23 -2.43
CA GLN A 20 1.75 -3.16 -3.13
C GLN A 20 3.25 -3.50 -3.20
N ASN A 21 3.82 -3.95 -2.09
CA ASN A 21 5.24 -4.30 -2.00
C ASN A 21 5.58 -5.52 -2.89
N ALA A 22 4.74 -6.56 -2.87
CA ALA A 22 4.95 -7.76 -3.68
C ALA A 22 4.85 -7.46 -5.18
N LEU A 23 3.88 -6.62 -5.58
CA LEU A 23 3.73 -6.19 -6.97
C LEU A 23 4.90 -5.30 -7.40
N ALA A 24 5.38 -4.41 -6.54
CA ALA A 24 6.53 -3.55 -6.84
C ALA A 24 7.76 -4.41 -7.12
N ALA A 25 8.08 -5.37 -6.25
CA ALA A 25 9.19 -6.30 -6.45
C ALA A 25 9.06 -7.10 -7.77
N ALA A 26 7.86 -7.61 -8.09
CA ALA A 26 7.63 -8.31 -9.35
C ALA A 26 7.81 -7.41 -10.58
N ILE A 27 7.44 -6.13 -10.49
CA ILE A 27 7.59 -5.16 -11.57
C ILE A 27 9.04 -4.66 -11.70
N GLU A 28 9.80 -4.59 -10.60
CA GLU A 28 11.24 -4.31 -10.63
C GLU A 28 11.99 -5.34 -11.47
N GLU A 29 11.64 -6.63 -11.37
CA GLU A 29 12.20 -7.67 -12.24
C GLU A 29 11.85 -7.45 -13.73
N LEU A 30 10.64 -6.97 -14.02
CA LEU A 30 10.27 -6.55 -15.38
C LEU A 30 11.05 -5.31 -15.84
N ALA A 31 11.44 -4.42 -14.92
CA ALA A 31 12.29 -3.27 -15.22
C ALA A 31 13.66 -3.75 -15.71
N LEU A 32 14.26 -4.71 -15.01
CA LEU A 32 15.53 -5.33 -15.36
C LEU A 32 15.47 -5.99 -16.74
N TRP A 33 14.42 -6.79 -16.99
CA TRP A 33 14.20 -7.40 -18.30
C TRP A 33 14.02 -6.36 -19.42
N SER A 34 13.27 -5.28 -19.17
CA SER A 34 13.01 -4.25 -20.18
C SER A 34 14.28 -3.51 -20.60
N LYS A 35 15.19 -3.29 -19.62
CA LYS A 35 16.51 -2.69 -19.83
C LYS A 35 17.40 -3.61 -20.66
N ALA A 36 17.42 -4.90 -20.35
CA ALA A 36 18.18 -5.89 -21.12
C ALA A 36 17.65 -6.04 -22.56
N SER A 37 16.34 -5.92 -22.76
CA SER A 37 15.67 -6.06 -24.06
C SER A 37 15.67 -4.79 -24.92
N ASN A 38 16.26 -3.70 -24.43
CA ASN A 38 16.22 -2.35 -25.03
C ASN A 38 14.81 -1.88 -25.43
N SER A 39 13.78 -2.35 -24.71
CA SER A 39 12.37 -2.10 -25.04
C SER A 39 11.88 -0.82 -24.36
N SER A 40 11.95 0.30 -25.09
CA SER A 40 11.56 1.62 -24.56
C SER A 40 10.09 1.69 -24.12
N LYS A 41 9.19 0.96 -24.78
CA LYS A 41 7.77 0.88 -24.40
C LYS A 41 7.58 0.13 -23.09
N ALA A 42 8.23 -1.03 -22.94
CA ALA A 42 8.16 -1.80 -21.70
C ALA A 42 8.75 -1.01 -20.52
N HIS A 43 9.88 -0.33 -20.74
CA HIS A 43 10.50 0.51 -19.72
C HIS A 43 9.56 1.62 -19.21
N ARG A 44 8.89 2.36 -20.12
CA ARG A 44 7.92 3.39 -19.72
C ARG A 44 6.76 2.82 -18.93
N ASN A 45 6.18 1.69 -19.39
CA ASN A 45 5.08 1.04 -18.69
C ASN A 45 5.48 0.60 -17.27
N VAL A 46 6.68 0.04 -17.12
CA VAL A 46 7.21 -0.39 -15.81
C VAL A 46 7.37 0.80 -14.87
N VAL A 47 8.00 1.89 -15.33
CA VAL A 47 8.18 3.10 -14.51
C VAL A 47 6.82 3.66 -14.05
N THR A 48 5.84 3.77 -14.96
CA THR A 48 4.50 4.25 -14.61
C THR A 48 3.79 3.32 -13.62
N ALA A 49 3.97 2.01 -13.75
CA ALA A 49 3.38 1.05 -12.83
C ALA A 49 3.99 1.14 -11.43
N LEU A 50 5.33 1.24 -11.32
CA LEU A 50 6.00 1.43 -10.03
C LEU A 50 5.56 2.72 -9.34
N GLN A 51 5.48 3.85 -10.07
CA GLN A 51 4.97 5.11 -9.53
C GLN A 51 3.55 5.00 -8.98
N THR A 52 2.69 4.24 -9.67
CA THR A 52 1.31 4.00 -9.22
C THR A 52 1.27 3.17 -7.94
N LEU A 53 2.11 2.13 -7.85
CA LEU A 53 2.20 1.29 -6.66
C LEU A 53 2.73 2.07 -5.46
N ASP A 54 3.75 2.91 -5.66
CA ASP A 54 4.31 3.77 -4.61
C ASP A 54 3.24 4.75 -4.08
N GLN A 55 2.52 5.42 -4.97
CA GLN A 55 1.46 6.34 -4.57
C GLN A 55 0.33 5.63 -3.80
N ASN A 56 -0.02 4.41 -4.20
CA ASN A 56 -1.00 3.61 -3.48
C ASN A 56 -0.48 3.18 -2.10
N ALA A 57 0.78 2.73 -2.02
CA ALA A 57 1.43 2.36 -0.75
C ALA A 57 1.44 3.55 0.24
N GLU A 58 1.79 4.75 -0.21
CA GLU A 58 1.74 5.96 0.63
C GLU A 58 0.32 6.28 1.12
N GLY A 59 -0.67 6.16 0.24
CA GLY A 59 -2.08 6.39 0.59
C GLY A 59 -2.61 5.38 1.61
N ILE A 60 -2.27 4.10 1.44
CA ILE A 60 -2.66 3.02 2.36
C ILE A 60 -1.99 3.20 3.72
N ALA A 61 -0.68 3.47 3.75
CA ALA A 61 0.05 3.72 4.99
C ALA A 61 -0.53 4.92 5.76
N SER A 62 -0.93 5.98 5.04
CA SER A 62 -1.59 7.14 5.62
C SER A 62 -2.97 6.79 6.22
N ALA A 63 -3.77 6.01 5.50
CA ALA A 63 -5.09 5.55 5.98
C ALA A 63 -4.96 4.65 7.23
N LEU A 64 -4.00 3.72 7.22
CA LEU A 64 -3.69 2.85 8.37
C LEU A 64 -3.36 3.66 9.61
N LYS A 65 -2.48 4.67 9.47
CA LYS A 65 -2.11 5.55 10.57
C LYS A 65 -3.34 6.24 11.17
N LEU A 66 -4.24 6.76 10.34
CA LEU A 66 -5.47 7.42 10.79
C LEU A 66 -6.43 6.45 11.50
N LEU A 67 -6.61 5.23 10.98
CA LEU A 67 -7.46 4.22 11.60
C LEU A 67 -6.93 3.79 12.99
N ARG A 68 -5.62 3.58 13.11
CA ARG A 68 -5.01 3.22 14.39
C ARG A 68 -5.09 4.38 15.40
N GLN A 69 -4.98 5.63 14.96
CA GLN A 69 -5.22 6.80 15.81
C GLN A 69 -6.67 6.90 16.29
N GLU A 70 -7.64 6.67 15.40
CA GLU A 70 -9.05 6.70 15.76
C GLU A 70 -9.40 5.61 16.79
N LYS A 71 -8.81 4.41 16.64
CA LYS A 71 -8.97 3.35 17.64
C LYS A 71 -8.49 3.78 19.03
N LEU A 72 -7.27 4.32 19.13
CA LEU A 72 -6.73 4.79 20.42
C LEU A 72 -7.65 5.84 21.05
N ARG A 73 -8.18 6.76 20.24
CA ARG A 73 -9.16 7.76 20.68
C ARG A 73 -10.46 7.14 21.19
N VAL A 74 -10.90 6.02 20.63
CA VAL A 74 -12.10 5.30 21.10
C VAL A 74 -11.82 4.59 22.42
N ASP A 75 -10.69 3.89 22.52
CA ASP A 75 -10.26 3.19 23.73
C ASP A 75 -10.14 4.13 24.94
N ASP A 76 -9.65 5.36 24.73
CA ASP A 76 -9.50 6.36 25.80
C ASP A 76 -10.86 6.89 26.30
N ARG A 77 -11.90 6.95 25.45
CA ARG A 77 -13.24 7.41 25.86
C ARG A 77 -13.97 6.46 26.81
N PHE A 78 -13.55 5.20 26.87
CA PHE A 78 -14.18 4.18 27.71
C PHE A 78 -13.40 3.88 29.00
N LYS A 79 -12.31 4.62 29.27
CA LYS A 79 -11.46 4.46 30.47
C LYS A 79 -11.70 5.51 31.57
N SER A 80 -12.62 6.48 31.40
CA SER A 80 -12.97 7.50 32.41
C SER A 80 -14.21 7.13 33.21
#